data_AF-A0A0D0EBE4-F1
#
_entry.id   AF-A0A0D0EBE4-F1
#
_cell.length_a   1.000
_cell.length_b   1.000
_cell.length_c   1.000
_cell.angle_alpha   90.00
_cell.angle_beta   90.00
_cell.angle_gamma   90.00
#
_symmetry.space_group_name_H-M   'P 1'
#
loop_
_entity.id
_entity.type
_entity.pdbx_description
1 polymer ?
#
loop_
_entity_poly.entity_id
_entity_poly.type
_entity_poly.pdbx_seq_one_letter_code
_entity_poly.pdbx_strand_id
1 'polypeptide(L)'
;MEPWLNGLKGHALLEYQHPTTSSAFALVLPRPTMTTVKARDYYPITGRSTTGGTFDRIPVDELKTDHPHQWTLFVLGFSWIKGTPIPFPGVVQPPLRTSLSLMEIGGIHGRPYREWAGDRRTDEEALADFDAVDKKDTNPSPSRFGGYCNHAAITFPSWHRPYVMLIEQAIGDYAENVAQQIENSNPGEVGLWVSASKQLRFPYWDWADPKVEEEGLPSLFYDDELTITATGHKIVTVPNPLSFFNFPYIPEDFKDTARNGVTAHFSVWPKTYRHAADSAAPVGSNIADLQTTLKQQAEDLRTKVGMLFSFPDGGESSIM
;
A
#
# COMPACT_ATOMS: atom_id res chain seq x y z
N MET A 1 8.85 37.88 69.30
CA MET A 1 8.41 37.10 70.47
C MET A 1 8.08 35.69 70.00
N GLU A 2 9.09 34.82 69.92
CA GLU A 2 9.01 33.49 70.55
C GLU A 2 8.91 33.67 72.10
N PRO A 3 8.79 32.64 72.97
CA PRO A 3 8.94 31.16 72.81
C PRO A 3 7.79 30.36 73.52
N TRP A 4 7.63 29.03 73.55
CA TRP A 4 8.41 27.91 74.16
C TRP A 4 7.66 26.59 73.81
N LEU A 5 8.20 25.47 73.33
CA LEU A 5 9.16 24.45 73.85
C LEU A 5 8.75 23.68 75.12
N ASN A 6 8.61 22.34 74.99
CA ASN A 6 8.99 21.25 75.92
C ASN A 6 8.65 19.89 75.28
N GLY A 7 9.45 18.83 75.25
CA GLY A 7 10.81 18.54 75.78
C GLY A 7 11.32 17.20 75.19
N LEU A 8 12.63 17.10 74.89
CA LEU A 8 13.69 16.29 75.57
C LEU A 8 13.47 14.76 75.53
N LYS A 9 14.39 13.89 75.10
CA LYS A 9 15.83 13.67 75.41
C LYS A 9 16.42 12.77 74.28
N GLY A 10 17.71 12.64 73.98
CA GLY A 10 18.99 13.05 74.57
C GLY A 10 20.15 12.62 73.65
N HIS A 11 21.32 13.22 73.87
CA HIS A 11 22.57 13.08 73.13
C HIS A 11 23.24 11.69 73.22
N ALA A 12 23.96 11.27 72.17
CA ALA A 12 25.42 11.17 72.15
C ALA A 12 25.96 10.64 70.80
N LEU A 13 27.05 11.27 70.35
CA LEU A 13 27.85 10.99 69.16
C LEU A 13 28.58 9.64 69.25
N LEU A 14 28.86 9.02 68.10
CA LEU A 14 30.13 8.35 67.77
C LEU A 14 30.09 7.84 66.31
N GLU A 15 30.91 8.45 65.44
CA GLU A 15 31.39 7.81 64.21
C GLU A 15 32.35 6.67 64.58
N TYR A 16 32.16 5.46 64.03
CA TYR A 16 33.25 4.71 63.39
C TYR A 16 32.79 3.41 62.67
N GLN A 17 33.40 3.21 61.50
CA GLN A 17 33.76 1.96 60.81
C GLN A 17 32.72 1.09 60.08
N HIS A 18 32.96 0.98 58.77
CA HIS A 18 32.56 -0.13 57.90
C HIS A 18 33.11 -1.48 58.38
N PRO A 19 32.33 -2.56 58.19
CA PRO A 19 32.88 -3.85 57.81
C PRO A 19 32.33 -4.35 56.46
N THR A 20 33.17 -5.18 55.87
CA THR A 20 33.24 -5.70 54.51
C THR A 20 32.26 -6.83 54.18
N THR A 21 31.95 -6.92 52.88
CA THR A 21 31.67 -8.13 52.07
C THR A 21 30.66 -9.15 52.58
N SER A 22 29.51 -9.23 51.88
CA SER A 22 28.82 -10.50 51.66
C SER A 22 28.51 -10.65 50.17
N SER A 23 29.01 -11.74 49.60
CA SER A 23 28.86 -12.12 48.19
C SER A 23 27.42 -12.60 47.95
N ALA A 24 26.60 -11.78 47.29
CA ALA A 24 25.32 -12.22 46.78
C ALA A 24 25.53 -12.85 45.39
N PHE A 25 25.46 -14.19 45.33
CA PHE A 25 25.30 -14.91 44.08
C PHE A 25 23.97 -14.47 43.44
N ALA A 26 24.04 -13.59 42.44
CA ALA A 26 22.90 -13.31 41.58
C ALA A 26 22.61 -14.57 40.74
N LEU A 27 21.49 -15.22 41.04
CA LEU A 27 20.95 -16.30 40.23
C LEU A 27 20.58 -15.69 38.86
N VAL A 28 21.45 -15.88 37.86
CA VAL A 28 21.14 -15.52 36.47
C VAL A 28 20.07 -16.49 35.99
N LEU A 29 18.81 -16.07 36.04
CA LEU A 29 17.73 -16.79 35.38
C LEU A 29 18.05 -16.79 33.87
N PRO A 30 18.01 -17.95 33.19
CA PRO A 30 18.21 -18.00 31.75
C PRO A 30 17.17 -17.09 31.08
N ARG A 31 17.62 -16.23 30.17
CA ARG A 31 16.71 -15.47 29.30
C ARG A 31 15.77 -16.48 28.62
N PRO A 32 14.45 -16.24 28.59
CA PRO A 32 13.58 -17.06 27.78
C PRO A 32 14.14 -17.04 26.35
N THR A 33 14.52 -18.21 25.85
CA THR A 33 14.76 -18.41 24.42
C THR A 33 13.52 -17.89 23.71
N MET A 34 13.68 -16.85 22.88
CA MET A 34 12.65 -16.46 21.94
C MET A 34 12.33 -17.69 21.11
N THR A 35 11.23 -18.35 21.41
CA THR A 35 10.59 -19.26 20.46
C THR A 35 10.38 -18.45 19.20
N THR A 36 11.03 -18.84 18.10
CA THR A 36 10.77 -18.26 16.78
C THR A 36 9.32 -18.55 16.44
N VAL A 37 8.45 -17.59 16.75
CA VAL A 37 7.05 -17.62 16.37
C VAL A 37 7.01 -17.55 14.83
N LYS A 38 6.42 -18.57 14.20
CA LYS A 38 6.34 -18.65 12.73
C LYS A 38 5.21 -17.74 12.26
N ALA A 39 5.56 -16.53 11.82
CA ALA A 39 4.60 -15.62 11.20
C ALA A 39 3.97 -16.26 9.95
N ARG A 40 2.74 -15.84 9.60
CA ARG A 40 1.93 -16.39 8.50
C ARG A 40 2.65 -16.28 7.16
N ASP A 41 2.83 -15.04 6.69
CA ASP A 41 3.48 -14.70 5.43
C ASP A 41 4.20 -13.36 5.54
N TYR A 42 4.95 -13.17 6.64
CA TYR A 42 5.55 -11.88 7.00
C TYR A 42 6.29 -11.20 5.85
N TYR A 43 5.95 -9.93 5.59
CA TYR A 43 6.54 -9.10 4.54
C TYR A 43 6.84 -7.70 5.08
N PRO A 44 8.10 -7.41 5.49
CA PRO A 44 8.47 -6.09 5.98
C PRO A 44 8.43 -5.05 4.85
N ILE A 45 7.77 -3.93 5.10
CA ILE A 45 7.75 -2.79 4.17
C ILE A 45 8.98 -1.92 4.45
N THR A 46 9.99 -2.03 3.60
CA THR A 46 11.27 -1.30 3.68
C THR A 46 11.53 -0.43 2.44
N GLY A 47 10.64 -0.48 1.46
CA GLY A 47 10.80 0.17 0.16
C GLY A 47 11.88 -0.48 -0.70
N ARG A 48 12.25 0.19 -1.78
CA ARG A 48 13.23 -0.29 -2.79
C ARG A 48 14.69 -0.13 -2.33
N SER A 49 15.00 -0.49 -1.09
CA SER A 49 16.28 -0.22 -0.42
C SER A 49 17.49 -0.96 -1.02
N THR A 50 17.26 -2.06 -1.74
CA THR A 50 18.30 -2.89 -2.39
C THR A 50 18.81 -2.30 -3.71
N THR A 51 18.17 -1.25 -4.23
CA THR A 51 18.42 -0.74 -5.59
C THR A 51 19.71 0.08 -5.72
N GLY A 52 20.39 0.38 -4.61
CA GLY A 52 21.68 1.08 -4.60
C GLY A 52 21.61 2.58 -4.88
N GLY A 53 20.40 3.16 -4.92
CA GLY A 53 20.19 4.57 -5.15
C GLY A 53 18.76 5.02 -4.87
N THR A 54 18.55 6.34 -4.92
CA THR A 54 17.22 6.97 -4.89
C THR A 54 16.83 7.31 -6.32
N PHE A 55 15.64 6.91 -6.73
CA PHE A 55 15.08 7.15 -8.05
C PHE A 55 13.68 7.74 -7.91
N ASP A 56 13.28 8.53 -8.89
CA ASP A 56 12.01 9.26 -8.87
C ASP A 56 10.83 8.35 -9.22
N ARG A 57 9.66 8.66 -8.64
CA ARG A 57 8.39 8.24 -9.22
C ARG A 57 8.09 9.19 -10.35
N ILE A 58 7.84 8.67 -11.54
CA ILE A 58 7.56 9.45 -12.75
C ILE A 58 6.10 9.28 -13.19
N PRO A 59 5.53 10.18 -14.01
CA PRO A 59 4.22 10.02 -14.61
C PRO A 59 4.09 8.69 -15.35
N VAL A 60 2.93 8.02 -15.27
CA VAL A 60 2.69 6.73 -15.93
C VAL A 60 2.80 6.81 -17.45
N ASP A 61 2.43 7.95 -18.04
CA ASP A 61 2.54 8.16 -19.49
C ASP A 61 4.01 8.30 -19.93
N GLU A 62 4.84 8.96 -19.11
CA GLU A 62 6.30 9.07 -19.30
C GLU A 62 6.96 7.70 -19.12
N LEU A 63 6.61 6.95 -18.06
CA LEU A 63 7.08 5.58 -17.85
C LEU A 63 6.81 4.70 -19.08
N LYS A 64 5.58 4.77 -19.61
CA LYS A 64 5.15 4.00 -20.79
C LYS A 64 5.90 4.40 -22.06
N THR A 65 6.14 5.69 -22.27
CA THR A 65 6.66 6.22 -23.52
C THR A 65 8.18 6.21 -23.58
N ASP A 66 8.84 6.65 -22.50
CA ASP A 66 10.27 6.97 -22.50
C ASP A 66 11.12 5.90 -21.79
N HIS A 67 10.48 5.01 -21.02
CA HIS A 67 11.17 3.98 -20.24
C HIS A 67 10.67 2.55 -20.55
N PRO A 68 10.81 2.06 -21.80
CA PRO A 68 10.16 0.82 -22.26
C PRO A 68 10.49 -0.43 -21.42
N HIS A 69 11.73 -0.56 -20.94
CA HIS A 69 12.13 -1.68 -20.08
C HIS A 69 11.50 -1.58 -18.68
N GLN A 70 11.42 -0.37 -18.11
CA GLN A 70 10.75 -0.16 -16.82
C GLN A 70 9.25 -0.40 -16.96
N TRP A 71 8.65 0.09 -18.05
CA TRP A 71 7.25 -0.15 -18.39
C TRP A 71 6.91 -1.64 -18.50
N THR A 72 7.71 -2.41 -19.24
CA THR A 72 7.54 -3.86 -19.33
C THR A 72 7.60 -4.50 -17.94
N LEU A 73 8.62 -4.20 -17.14
CA LEU A 73 8.77 -4.77 -15.80
C LEU A 73 7.63 -4.38 -14.86
N PHE A 74 7.13 -3.15 -14.96
CA PHE A 74 5.96 -2.67 -14.23
C PHE A 74 4.70 -3.46 -14.60
N VAL A 75 4.41 -3.61 -15.90
CA VAL A 75 3.25 -4.39 -16.39
C VAL A 75 3.34 -5.84 -15.95
N LEU A 76 4.51 -6.48 -16.10
CA LEU A 76 4.71 -7.87 -15.67
C LEU A 76 4.52 -8.02 -14.15
N GLY A 77 5.08 -7.11 -13.35
CA GLY A 77 4.96 -7.14 -11.90
C GLY A 77 3.54 -6.83 -11.40
N PHE A 78 2.86 -5.87 -12.01
CA PHE A 78 1.46 -5.57 -11.67
C PHE A 78 0.55 -6.77 -12.01
N SER A 79 0.77 -7.42 -13.15
CA SER A 79 0.03 -8.62 -13.53
C SER A 79 0.32 -9.81 -12.59
N TRP A 80 1.55 -9.91 -12.09
CA TRP A 80 1.92 -10.93 -11.10
C TRP A 80 1.22 -10.72 -9.75
N ILE A 81 1.23 -9.51 -9.18
CA ILE A 81 0.51 -9.26 -7.91
C ILE A 81 -1.01 -9.47 -8.06
N LYS A 82 -1.57 -9.28 -9.27
CA LYS A 82 -2.97 -9.61 -9.56
C LYS A 82 -3.27 -11.11 -9.58
N GLY A 83 -2.26 -11.98 -9.58
CA GLY A 83 -2.42 -13.43 -9.72
C GLY A 83 -2.62 -13.90 -11.16
N THR A 84 -2.37 -13.04 -12.15
CA THR A 84 -2.47 -13.36 -13.58
C THR A 84 -1.13 -13.08 -14.27
N PRO A 85 -0.03 -13.76 -13.91
CA PRO A 85 1.29 -13.46 -14.45
C PRO A 85 1.31 -13.61 -15.97
N ILE A 86 1.97 -12.66 -16.64
CA ILE A 86 2.18 -12.70 -18.10
C ILE A 86 3.45 -13.52 -18.37
N PRO A 87 3.38 -14.62 -19.15
CA PRO A 87 4.56 -15.39 -19.53
C PRO A 87 5.57 -14.53 -20.30
N PHE A 88 6.86 -14.68 -19.99
CA PHE A 88 7.94 -14.00 -20.71
C PHE A 88 9.05 -15.00 -21.06
N PRO A 89 9.61 -15.00 -22.28
CA PRO A 89 10.64 -15.96 -22.68
C PRO A 89 11.85 -15.96 -21.76
N GLY A 90 12.30 -17.15 -21.34
CA GLY A 90 13.45 -17.30 -20.45
C GLY A 90 13.20 -16.89 -19.00
N VAL A 91 11.94 -16.66 -18.62
CA VAL A 91 11.54 -16.26 -17.26
C VAL A 91 10.62 -17.31 -16.64
N VAL A 92 10.99 -17.77 -15.45
CA VAL A 92 10.14 -18.56 -14.56
C VAL A 92 9.54 -17.60 -13.53
N GLN A 93 8.20 -17.51 -13.50
CA GLN A 93 7.50 -16.63 -12.57
C GLN A 93 7.47 -17.29 -11.17
N PRO A 94 7.91 -16.58 -10.12
CA PRO A 94 7.81 -17.09 -8.75
C PRO A 94 6.34 -17.26 -8.34
N PRO A 95 6.03 -18.20 -7.42
CA PRO A 95 4.69 -18.30 -6.85
C PRO A 95 4.29 -17.00 -6.16
N LEU A 96 3.04 -16.58 -6.34
CA LEU A 96 2.51 -15.40 -5.66
C LEU A 96 2.26 -15.72 -4.18
N ARG A 97 2.92 -14.97 -3.31
CA ARG A 97 2.69 -15.00 -1.86
C ARG A 97 1.36 -14.30 -1.53
N THR A 98 0.63 -14.81 -0.55
CA THR A 98 -0.68 -14.25 -0.15
C THR A 98 -0.56 -12.77 0.20
N SER A 99 0.41 -12.41 1.03
CA SER A 99 0.71 -11.04 1.49
C SER A 99 0.92 -10.02 0.37
N LEU A 100 1.34 -10.50 -0.81
CA LEU A 100 1.68 -9.68 -1.97
C LEU A 100 0.58 -9.65 -3.04
N SER A 101 -0.47 -10.45 -2.89
CA SER A 101 -1.57 -10.45 -3.85
C SER A 101 -2.34 -9.13 -3.81
N LEU A 102 -2.82 -8.65 -4.96
CA LEU A 102 -3.56 -7.39 -5.04
C LEU A 102 -4.86 -7.45 -4.23
N MET A 103 -5.47 -8.63 -4.10
CA MET A 103 -6.63 -8.84 -3.23
C MET A 103 -6.27 -8.57 -1.76
N GLU A 104 -5.17 -9.17 -1.29
CA GLU A 104 -4.72 -9.05 0.08
C GLU A 104 -4.24 -7.63 0.40
N ILE A 105 -3.46 -7.02 -0.50
CA ILE A 105 -3.03 -5.61 -0.40
C ILE A 105 -4.24 -4.67 -0.46
N GLY A 106 -5.21 -4.91 -1.34
CA GLY A 106 -6.45 -4.14 -1.43
C GLY A 106 -7.27 -4.21 -0.14
N GLY A 107 -7.31 -5.39 0.49
CA GLY A 107 -7.98 -5.62 1.77
C GLY A 107 -7.41 -4.82 2.93
N ILE A 108 -6.13 -4.42 2.89
CA ILE A 108 -5.55 -3.51 3.91
C ILE A 108 -6.36 -2.21 3.98
N HIS A 109 -6.78 -1.67 2.84
CA HIS A 109 -7.46 -0.38 2.79
C HIS A 109 -8.85 -0.41 3.45
N GLY A 110 -9.52 -1.56 3.46
CA GLY A 110 -10.90 -1.66 3.92
C GLY A 110 -11.42 -3.09 3.93
N ARG A 111 -12.55 -3.32 3.27
CA ARG A 111 -13.19 -4.65 3.24
C ARG A 111 -12.26 -5.70 2.61
N PRO A 112 -12.19 -6.93 3.15
CA PRO A 112 -13.12 -7.51 4.13
C PRO A 112 -12.81 -7.27 5.62
N TYR A 113 -12.01 -6.25 5.96
CA TYR A 113 -11.62 -5.95 7.35
C TYR A 113 -10.94 -7.14 8.03
N ARG A 114 -10.06 -7.80 7.28
CA ARG A 114 -9.20 -8.88 7.78
C ARG A 114 -7.80 -8.36 8.01
N GLU A 115 -7.10 -8.98 8.96
CA GLU A 115 -5.72 -8.63 9.21
C GLU A 115 -4.81 -9.10 8.07
N TRP A 116 -3.93 -8.21 7.62
CA TRP A 116 -3.01 -8.45 6.51
C TRP A 116 -2.04 -9.61 6.78
N ALA A 117 -1.95 -10.55 5.85
CA ALA A 117 -1.10 -11.75 5.95
C ALA A 117 0.40 -11.43 6.13
N GLY A 118 0.84 -10.25 5.69
CA GLY A 118 2.22 -9.79 5.78
C GLY A 118 2.65 -9.25 7.14
N ASP A 119 1.76 -9.15 8.13
CA ASP A 119 2.12 -8.77 9.50
C ASP A 119 2.90 -9.89 10.22
N ARG A 120 3.56 -9.57 11.35
CA ARG A 120 4.34 -10.49 12.18
C ARG A 120 3.50 -11.44 13.02
N ARG A 121 2.18 -11.23 13.06
CA ARG A 121 1.25 -11.97 13.91
C ARG A 121 1.11 -13.44 13.50
N THR A 122 0.82 -14.30 14.47
CA THR A 122 0.45 -15.70 14.21
C THR A 122 -0.95 -15.82 13.65
N ASP A 123 -1.33 -17.02 13.21
CA ASP A 123 -2.71 -17.32 12.85
C ASP A 123 -3.66 -17.08 14.02
N GLU A 124 -3.28 -17.46 15.25
CA GLU A 124 -4.11 -17.22 16.45
C GLU A 124 -4.27 -15.73 16.79
N GLU A 125 -3.20 -14.95 16.64
CA GLU A 125 -3.22 -13.49 16.87
C GLU A 125 -3.95 -12.72 15.77
N ALA A 126 -4.04 -13.31 14.56
CA ALA A 126 -4.66 -12.71 13.39
C ALA A 126 -6.13 -13.09 13.18
N LEU A 127 -6.68 -13.97 14.02
CA LEU A 127 -8.12 -14.13 14.12
C LEU A 127 -8.72 -12.81 14.63
N ALA A 128 -9.15 -11.96 13.70
CA ALA A 128 -9.82 -10.71 14.03
C ALA A 128 -11.01 -11.03 14.95
N ASP A 129 -11.01 -10.47 16.17
CA ASP A 129 -12.14 -10.59 17.08
C ASP A 129 -13.25 -9.58 16.76
N PHE A 130 -13.15 -8.88 15.62
CA PHE A 130 -14.10 -7.88 15.16
C PHE A 130 -15.45 -8.50 14.82
N ASP A 131 -16.49 -7.97 15.45
CA ASP A 131 -17.87 -8.31 15.18
C ASP A 131 -18.71 -7.03 14.99
N ALA A 132 -19.29 -6.89 13.80
CA ALA A 132 -20.11 -5.74 13.41
C ALA A 132 -21.41 -5.59 14.22
N VAL A 133 -21.78 -6.56 15.04
CA VAL A 133 -22.93 -6.48 15.98
C VAL A 133 -22.51 -6.46 17.45
N ASP A 134 -21.24 -6.72 17.77
CA ASP A 134 -20.74 -6.65 19.14
C ASP A 134 -20.52 -5.19 19.55
N LYS A 135 -21.05 -4.83 20.73
CA LYS A 135 -20.87 -3.50 21.32
C LYS A 135 -19.41 -3.21 21.67
N LYS A 136 -18.59 -4.24 21.94
CA LYS A 136 -17.15 -4.08 22.19
C LYS A 136 -16.44 -3.47 20.97
N ASP A 137 -16.95 -3.77 19.78
CA ASP A 137 -16.38 -3.29 18.53
C ASP A 137 -17.16 -2.12 17.97
N THR A 138 -18.44 -1.93 18.30
CA THR A 138 -19.26 -0.83 17.76
C THR A 138 -19.37 0.39 18.69
N ASN A 139 -18.83 0.37 19.92
CA ASN A 139 -18.84 1.52 20.85
C ASN A 139 -17.55 1.71 21.67
N PRO A 140 -17.14 2.97 21.98
CA PRO A 140 -17.72 4.23 21.50
C PRO A 140 -17.31 4.52 20.04
N SER A 141 -18.04 5.43 19.38
CA SER A 141 -17.75 5.82 17.99
C SER A 141 -16.44 6.63 17.91
N PRO A 142 -15.51 6.30 16.99
CA PRO A 142 -15.63 5.26 15.97
C PRO A 142 -15.25 3.85 16.45
N SER A 143 -15.97 2.87 15.90
CA SER A 143 -15.82 1.41 16.08
C SER A 143 -14.38 0.90 16.00
N ARG A 144 -14.08 -0.16 16.77
CA ARG A 144 -12.76 -0.71 17.10
C ARG A 144 -11.93 -1.23 15.90
N PHE A 145 -12.55 -1.65 14.80
CA PHE A 145 -11.83 -1.93 13.55
C PHE A 145 -12.74 -1.91 12.30
N GLY A 146 -12.35 -1.22 11.24
CA GLY A 146 -13.08 -1.20 9.96
C GLY A 146 -12.14 -1.13 8.77
N GLY A 147 -10.97 -1.78 8.86
CA GLY A 147 -9.86 -1.65 7.91
C GLY A 147 -8.74 -0.77 8.47
N TYR A 148 -7.56 -0.84 7.85
CA TYR A 148 -6.37 -0.14 8.36
C TYR A 148 -6.34 1.35 7.98
N CYS A 149 -7.09 1.76 6.96
CA CYS A 149 -6.96 3.07 6.36
C CYS A 149 -7.51 4.21 7.23
N ASN A 150 -6.70 5.25 7.43
CA ASN A 150 -7.07 6.46 8.16
C ASN A 150 -7.69 7.51 7.22
N HIS A 151 -9.01 7.66 7.22
CA HIS A 151 -9.73 8.75 6.57
C HIS A 151 -10.14 9.84 7.58
N ALA A 152 -10.30 11.09 7.10
CA ALA A 152 -10.68 12.24 7.93
C ALA A 152 -9.76 12.45 9.16
N ALA A 153 -8.48 12.09 9.03
CA ALA A 153 -7.47 12.18 10.08
C ALA A 153 -6.19 12.82 9.54
N ILE A 154 -5.45 13.53 10.41
CA ILE A 154 -4.16 14.15 10.06
C ILE A 154 -3.12 13.13 9.59
N THR A 155 -3.29 11.86 9.96
CA THR A 155 -2.42 10.75 9.59
C THR A 155 -2.70 10.21 8.18
N PHE A 156 -3.72 10.71 7.48
CA PHE A 156 -4.09 10.25 6.13
C PHE A 156 -2.87 10.18 5.18
N PRO A 157 -2.06 11.25 4.99
CA PRO A 157 -0.92 11.17 4.08
C PRO A 157 0.18 10.21 4.57
N SER A 158 0.46 10.23 5.88
CA SER A 158 1.50 9.38 6.47
C SER A 158 1.15 7.89 6.45
N TRP A 159 -0.14 7.54 6.42
CA TRP A 159 -0.61 6.16 6.32
C TRP A 159 -0.61 5.65 4.88
N HIS A 160 -1.05 6.46 3.92
CA HIS A 160 -1.07 6.06 2.51
C HIS A 160 0.33 5.94 1.90
N ARG A 161 1.32 6.69 2.42
CA ARG A 161 2.71 6.62 1.94
C ARG A 161 3.32 5.21 2.03
N PRO A 162 3.36 4.54 3.20
CA PRO A 162 3.84 3.16 3.29
C PRO A 162 2.91 2.16 2.60
N TYR A 163 1.61 2.47 2.44
CA TYR A 163 0.69 1.61 1.69
C TYR A 163 1.05 1.55 0.19
N VAL A 164 1.34 2.70 -0.45
CA VAL A 164 1.85 2.73 -1.83
C VAL A 164 3.26 2.13 -1.92
N MET A 165 4.09 2.34 -0.89
CA MET A 165 5.43 1.74 -0.82
C MET A 165 5.39 0.21 -0.80
N LEU A 166 4.38 -0.40 -0.16
CA LEU A 166 4.16 -1.84 -0.20
C LEU A 166 3.92 -2.34 -1.64
N ILE A 167 3.03 -1.68 -2.38
CA ILE A 167 2.75 -2.04 -3.78
C ILE A 167 4.02 -1.89 -4.64
N GLU A 168 4.74 -0.77 -4.46
CA GLU A 168 6.01 -0.50 -5.13
C GLU A 168 7.07 -1.58 -4.86
N GLN A 169 7.21 -1.99 -3.60
CA GLN A 169 8.16 -3.01 -3.19
C GLN A 169 7.80 -4.37 -3.80
N ALA A 170 6.52 -4.78 -3.75
CA ALA A 170 6.05 -6.06 -4.29
C ALA A 170 6.30 -6.17 -5.81
N ILE A 171 5.94 -5.13 -6.57
CA ILE A 171 6.18 -5.08 -8.02
C ILE A 171 7.68 -5.07 -8.32
N GLY A 172 8.44 -4.28 -7.57
CA GLY A 172 9.86 -4.13 -7.78
C GLY A 172 10.68 -5.40 -7.47
N ASP A 173 10.35 -6.11 -6.39
CA ASP A 173 11.02 -7.36 -6.01
C ASP A 173 10.84 -8.42 -7.11
N TYR A 174 9.62 -8.50 -7.66
CA TYR A 174 9.33 -9.34 -8.83
C TYR A 174 10.12 -8.87 -10.06
N ALA A 175 10.14 -7.56 -10.33
CA ALA A 175 10.85 -6.97 -11.46
C ALA A 175 12.36 -7.26 -11.43
N GLU A 176 13.02 -7.18 -10.28
CA GLU A 176 14.44 -7.51 -10.16
C GLU A 176 14.73 -8.99 -10.44
N ASN A 177 13.89 -9.89 -9.92
CA ASN A 177 14.01 -11.32 -10.19
C ASN A 177 13.81 -11.65 -11.68
N VAL A 178 12.81 -11.03 -12.31
CA VAL A 178 12.54 -11.23 -13.74
C VAL A 178 13.64 -10.63 -14.61
N ALA A 179 14.10 -9.42 -14.30
CA ALA A 179 15.17 -8.75 -15.04
C ALA A 179 16.46 -9.58 -15.08
N GLN A 180 16.85 -10.19 -13.95
CA GLN A 180 18.02 -11.06 -13.89
C GLN A 180 17.88 -12.28 -14.81
N GLN A 181 16.69 -12.91 -14.84
CA GLN A 181 16.43 -14.06 -15.70
C GLN A 181 16.42 -13.69 -17.19
N ILE A 182 15.87 -12.52 -17.52
CA ILE A 182 15.88 -11.99 -18.89
C ILE A 182 17.32 -11.83 -19.36
N GLU A 183 18.18 -11.13 -18.60
CA GLU A 183 19.57 -10.93 -19.01
C GLU A 183 20.38 -12.23 -19.08
N ASN A 184 20.16 -13.17 -18.14
CA ASN A 184 20.79 -14.49 -18.18
C ASN A 184 20.46 -15.26 -19.46
N SER A 185 19.24 -15.09 -19.99
CA SER A 185 18.78 -15.75 -21.21
C SER A 185 19.08 -14.95 -22.49
N ASN A 186 19.48 -13.68 -22.37
CA ASN A 186 19.69 -12.76 -23.50
C ASN A 186 21.00 -11.97 -23.32
N PRO A 187 22.17 -12.58 -23.61
CA PRO A 187 23.47 -11.94 -23.40
C PRO A 187 23.69 -10.61 -24.13
N GLY A 188 22.94 -10.35 -25.21
CA GLY A 188 22.99 -9.09 -25.96
C GLY A 188 22.28 -7.91 -25.29
N GLU A 189 21.57 -8.14 -24.19
CA GLU A 189 20.77 -7.13 -23.47
C GLU A 189 21.20 -6.95 -22.01
N VAL A 190 22.38 -7.46 -21.65
CA VAL A 190 22.95 -7.32 -20.31
C VAL A 190 23.06 -5.84 -19.93
N GLY A 191 22.59 -5.52 -18.73
CA GLY A 191 22.55 -4.16 -18.19
C GLY A 191 21.30 -3.35 -18.54
N LEU A 192 20.47 -3.77 -19.52
CA LEU A 192 19.25 -3.04 -19.87
C LEU A 192 18.14 -3.28 -18.83
N TRP A 193 17.87 -4.54 -18.51
CA TRP A 193 16.74 -4.93 -17.69
C TRP A 193 17.01 -4.76 -16.20
N VAL A 194 18.20 -5.15 -15.73
CA VAL A 194 18.60 -5.03 -14.32
C VAL A 194 18.79 -3.57 -13.93
N SER A 195 19.26 -2.72 -14.85
CA SER A 195 19.30 -1.28 -14.60
C SER A 195 17.89 -0.70 -14.50
N ALA A 196 17.01 -1.07 -15.44
CA ALA A 196 15.61 -0.66 -15.42
C ALA A 196 14.87 -1.12 -14.14
N SER A 197 15.07 -2.35 -13.68
CA SER A 197 14.41 -2.86 -12.47
C SER A 197 14.82 -2.10 -11.20
N LYS A 198 16.09 -1.69 -11.10
CA LYS A 198 16.59 -0.89 -9.98
C LYS A 198 15.98 0.52 -9.97
N GLN A 199 15.85 1.12 -11.15
CA GLN A 199 15.29 2.46 -11.31
C GLN A 199 13.78 2.50 -11.15
N LEU A 200 13.08 1.41 -11.49
CA LEU A 200 11.62 1.35 -11.43
C LEU A 200 11.08 1.74 -10.05
N ARG A 201 10.14 2.70 -10.07
CA ARG A 201 9.31 3.15 -8.96
C ARG A 201 7.85 3.09 -9.37
N PHE A 202 6.94 3.05 -8.41
CA PHE A 202 5.51 3.01 -8.71
C PHE A 202 5.09 4.35 -9.35
N PRO A 203 4.63 4.36 -10.61
CA PRO A 203 4.34 5.59 -11.31
C PRO A 203 3.12 6.29 -10.70
N TYR A 204 3.01 7.59 -10.94
CA TYR A 204 1.81 8.35 -10.59
C TYR A 204 1.04 8.77 -11.84
N TRP A 205 -0.24 9.04 -11.68
CA TRP A 205 -1.04 9.72 -12.71
C TRP A 205 -1.30 11.13 -12.23
N ASP A 206 -0.80 12.12 -12.98
CA ASP A 206 -1.09 13.53 -12.72
C ASP A 206 -2.49 13.88 -13.24
N TRP A 207 -3.48 13.67 -12.39
CA TRP A 207 -4.88 13.98 -12.69
C TRP A 207 -5.18 15.50 -12.68
N ALA A 208 -4.22 16.34 -12.25
CA ALA A 208 -4.33 17.79 -12.26
C ALA A 208 -3.63 18.44 -13.46
N ASP A 209 -2.98 17.65 -14.32
CA ASP A 209 -2.36 18.13 -15.55
C ASP A 209 -3.41 18.82 -16.46
N PRO A 210 -3.11 19.99 -17.06
CA PRO A 210 -3.98 20.65 -18.03
C PRO A 210 -4.55 19.73 -19.12
N LYS A 211 -3.75 18.75 -19.59
CA LYS A 211 -4.17 17.82 -20.63
C LYS A 211 -5.37 16.96 -20.25
N VAL A 212 -5.64 16.76 -18.96
CA VAL A 212 -6.78 15.95 -18.49
C VAL A 212 -8.12 16.55 -18.92
N GLU A 213 -8.19 17.85 -19.13
CA GLU A 213 -9.39 18.53 -19.63
C GLU A 213 -9.74 18.11 -21.06
N GLU A 214 -8.73 17.85 -21.89
CA GLU A 214 -8.88 17.47 -23.31
C GLU A 214 -8.81 15.96 -23.51
N GLU A 215 -7.83 15.30 -22.91
CA GLU A 215 -7.51 13.88 -23.07
C GLU A 215 -8.31 13.00 -22.12
N GLY A 216 -8.53 13.46 -20.89
CA GLY A 216 -9.27 12.76 -19.84
C GLY A 216 -8.45 11.64 -19.18
N LEU A 217 -9.10 10.54 -18.84
CA LEU A 217 -8.43 9.38 -18.25
C LEU A 217 -7.57 8.69 -19.32
N PRO A 218 -6.28 8.39 -19.06
CA PRO A 218 -5.44 7.64 -20.00
C PRO A 218 -6.02 6.28 -20.35
N SER A 219 -5.95 5.90 -21.63
CA SER A 219 -6.53 4.65 -22.14
C SER A 219 -5.93 3.39 -21.51
N LEU A 220 -4.69 3.48 -21.02
CA LEU A 220 -4.04 2.42 -20.26
C LEU A 220 -4.81 2.00 -19.00
N PHE A 221 -5.76 2.81 -18.51
CA PHE A 221 -6.61 2.47 -17.36
C PHE A 221 -7.93 1.78 -17.73
N TYR A 222 -8.26 1.61 -19.02
CA TYR A 222 -9.52 0.97 -19.42
C TYR A 222 -9.47 0.11 -20.68
N ASP A 223 -8.44 0.23 -21.53
CA ASP A 223 -8.24 -0.68 -22.65
C ASP A 223 -7.99 -2.12 -22.17
N ASP A 224 -8.43 -3.11 -22.93
CA ASP A 224 -8.28 -4.53 -22.54
C ASP A 224 -6.83 -5.03 -22.67
N GLU A 225 -6.02 -4.38 -23.51
CA GLU A 225 -4.66 -4.76 -23.83
C GLU A 225 -3.70 -3.56 -23.75
N LEU A 226 -2.41 -3.86 -23.54
CA LEU A 226 -1.31 -2.90 -23.57
C LEU A 226 -0.19 -3.43 -24.45
N THR A 227 0.63 -2.53 -24.97
CA THR A 227 1.89 -2.88 -25.64
C THR A 227 3.06 -2.76 -24.67
N ILE A 228 3.95 -3.75 -24.70
CA ILE A 228 5.22 -3.77 -23.95
C ILE A 228 6.38 -4.08 -24.88
N THR A 229 7.60 -3.74 -24.45
CA THR A 229 8.83 -4.15 -25.16
C THR A 229 9.28 -5.51 -24.63
N ALA A 230 9.49 -6.48 -25.53
CA ALA A 230 10.12 -7.77 -25.26
C ALA A 230 11.58 -7.77 -25.75
N THR A 231 12.29 -8.87 -25.49
CA THR A 231 13.68 -9.03 -25.95
C THR A 231 13.77 -8.92 -27.47
N GLY A 232 14.91 -8.42 -27.95
CA GLY A 232 15.16 -8.00 -29.31
C GLY A 232 14.44 -6.70 -29.69
N HIS A 233 14.04 -5.88 -28.71
CA HIS A 233 13.27 -4.64 -28.91
C HIS A 233 11.92 -4.87 -29.62
N LYS A 234 11.36 -6.08 -29.50
CA LYS A 234 10.10 -6.43 -30.16
C LYS A 234 8.93 -5.86 -29.36
N ILE A 235 8.04 -5.15 -30.02
CA ILE A 235 6.78 -4.74 -29.39
C ILE A 235 5.79 -5.89 -29.44
N VAL A 236 5.21 -6.23 -28.29
CA VAL A 236 4.19 -7.27 -28.15
C VAL A 236 2.99 -6.72 -27.40
N THR A 237 1.82 -7.27 -27.72
CA THR A 237 0.55 -6.92 -27.06
C THR A 237 0.27 -7.94 -25.96
N VAL A 238 -0.14 -7.47 -24.80
CA VAL A 238 -0.43 -8.27 -23.61
C VAL A 238 -1.73 -7.83 -22.94
N PRO A 239 -2.42 -8.70 -22.19
CA PRO A 239 -3.58 -8.30 -21.39
C PRO A 239 -3.23 -7.14 -20.44
N ASN A 240 -4.14 -6.18 -20.29
CA ASN A 240 -3.91 -5.00 -19.46
C ASN A 240 -4.19 -5.28 -17.97
N PRO A 241 -3.17 -5.35 -17.09
CA PRO A 241 -3.42 -5.55 -15.68
C PRO A 241 -3.98 -4.29 -14.97
N LEU A 242 -3.93 -3.10 -15.58
CA LEU A 242 -4.36 -1.82 -15.00
C LEU A 242 -5.83 -1.49 -15.26
N SER A 243 -6.48 -2.20 -16.20
CA SER A 243 -7.86 -1.92 -16.62
C SER A 243 -8.89 -2.18 -15.54
N PHE A 244 -8.92 -3.39 -14.98
CA PHE A 244 -9.83 -3.80 -13.92
C PHE A 244 -9.21 -4.93 -13.09
N PHE A 245 -9.73 -5.22 -11.91
CA PHE A 245 -9.34 -6.39 -11.11
C PHE A 245 -10.48 -7.39 -11.06
N ASN A 246 -10.23 -8.65 -11.44
CA ASN A 246 -11.16 -9.75 -11.23
C ASN A 246 -10.95 -10.30 -9.83
N PHE A 247 -12.03 -10.43 -9.07
CA PHE A 247 -11.97 -11.06 -7.76
C PHE A 247 -11.90 -12.59 -7.93
N PRO A 248 -10.95 -13.28 -7.28
CA PRO A 248 -10.94 -14.75 -7.27
C PRO A 248 -12.16 -15.31 -6.53
N TYR A 249 -12.72 -14.53 -5.59
CA TYR A 249 -14.00 -14.73 -4.94
C TYR A 249 -14.51 -13.38 -4.45
N ILE A 250 -15.82 -13.19 -4.36
CA ILE A 250 -16.41 -11.97 -3.80
C ILE A 250 -16.29 -12.06 -2.26
N PRO A 251 -15.69 -11.07 -1.58
CA PRO A 251 -15.58 -11.11 -0.13
C PRO A 251 -16.96 -11.12 0.55
N GLU A 252 -17.09 -11.91 1.61
CA GLU A 252 -18.37 -12.20 2.28
C GLU A 252 -19.06 -10.98 2.89
N ASP A 253 -18.31 -9.92 3.16
CA ASP A 253 -18.79 -8.70 3.79
C ASP A 253 -19.09 -7.59 2.77
N PHE A 254 -18.91 -7.85 1.46
CA PHE A 254 -19.31 -6.91 0.41
C PHE A 254 -20.83 -6.76 0.39
N LYS A 255 -21.28 -5.51 0.34
CA LYS A 255 -22.71 -5.15 0.37
C LYS A 255 -23.01 -4.12 -0.69
N ASP A 256 -24.21 -4.22 -1.25
CA ASP A 256 -24.72 -3.23 -2.18
C ASP A 256 -24.79 -1.85 -1.50
N THR A 257 -24.39 -0.81 -2.22
CA THR A 257 -24.35 0.56 -1.71
C THR A 257 -25.21 1.44 -2.60
N ALA A 258 -26.28 1.99 -2.04
CA ALA A 258 -27.17 2.92 -2.74
C ALA A 258 -26.84 4.37 -2.37
N ARG A 259 -26.68 5.24 -3.38
CA ARG A 259 -26.50 6.68 -3.21
C ARG A 259 -27.23 7.43 -4.33
N ASN A 260 -27.99 8.46 -3.98
CA ASN A 260 -28.72 9.30 -4.94
C ASN A 260 -29.61 8.51 -5.93
N GLY A 261 -30.21 7.41 -5.47
CA GLY A 261 -31.09 6.58 -6.30
C GLY A 261 -30.36 5.63 -7.26
N VAL A 262 -29.03 5.50 -7.15
CA VAL A 262 -28.21 4.55 -7.92
C VAL A 262 -27.58 3.53 -6.98
N THR A 263 -27.57 2.25 -7.35
CA THR A 263 -26.96 1.17 -6.56
C THR A 263 -25.67 0.64 -7.19
N ALA A 264 -24.60 0.58 -6.39
CA ALA A 264 -23.41 -0.20 -6.69
C ALA A 264 -23.57 -1.61 -6.10
N HIS A 265 -23.61 -2.62 -6.96
CA HIS A 265 -23.90 -4.00 -6.55
C HIS A 265 -22.65 -4.79 -6.16
N PHE A 266 -21.88 -4.27 -5.19
CA PHE A 266 -20.62 -4.89 -4.76
C PHE A 266 -20.78 -6.33 -4.28
N SER A 267 -21.95 -6.73 -3.79
CA SER A 267 -22.18 -8.11 -3.31
C SER A 267 -22.11 -9.18 -4.41
N VAL A 268 -22.21 -8.79 -5.69
CA VAL A 268 -22.28 -9.72 -6.83
C VAL A 268 -21.33 -9.37 -7.98
N TRP A 269 -20.70 -8.20 -7.95
CA TRP A 269 -19.77 -7.78 -8.99
C TRP A 269 -18.46 -8.60 -8.97
N PRO A 270 -18.15 -9.38 -10.02
CA PRO A 270 -17.00 -10.28 -10.04
C PRO A 270 -15.67 -9.56 -10.33
N LYS A 271 -15.74 -8.27 -10.65
CA LYS A 271 -14.58 -7.42 -10.95
C LYS A 271 -14.84 -5.98 -10.53
N THR A 272 -13.80 -5.17 -10.54
CA THR A 272 -13.93 -3.73 -10.35
C THR A 272 -14.52 -3.05 -11.58
N TYR A 273 -15.34 -2.02 -11.35
CA TYR A 273 -16.01 -1.25 -12.38
C TYR A 273 -15.82 0.26 -12.12
N ARG A 274 -15.91 1.05 -13.18
CA ARG A 274 -15.96 2.52 -13.13
C ARG A 274 -17.24 3.01 -13.80
N HIS A 275 -18.05 3.80 -13.09
CA HIS A 275 -19.31 4.36 -13.61
C HIS A 275 -20.27 3.30 -14.19
N ALA A 276 -20.20 2.04 -13.74
CA ALA A 276 -21.08 0.99 -14.27
C ALA A 276 -22.57 1.35 -14.08
N ALA A 277 -23.41 0.80 -14.96
CA ALA A 277 -24.85 0.93 -14.82
C ALA A 277 -25.35 0.37 -13.47
N ASP A 278 -26.48 0.90 -12.99
CA ASP A 278 -27.22 0.37 -11.85
C ASP A 278 -27.81 -1.01 -12.19
N SER A 279 -26.97 -2.04 -12.05
CA SER A 279 -27.27 -3.41 -12.40
C SER A 279 -26.39 -4.39 -11.65
N ALA A 280 -26.97 -5.51 -11.20
CA ALA A 280 -26.24 -6.63 -10.64
C ALA A 280 -25.27 -7.29 -11.65
N ALA A 281 -25.54 -7.16 -12.95
CA ALA A 281 -24.75 -7.73 -14.03
C ALA A 281 -24.45 -6.67 -15.12
N PRO A 282 -23.62 -5.66 -14.82
CA PRO A 282 -23.26 -4.64 -15.79
C PRO A 282 -22.36 -5.24 -16.88
N VAL A 283 -22.55 -4.81 -18.13
CA VAL A 283 -21.72 -5.26 -19.27
C VAL A 283 -20.24 -4.88 -19.06
N GLY A 284 -19.99 -3.74 -18.42
CA GLY A 284 -18.65 -3.20 -18.17
C GLY A 284 -18.71 -1.86 -17.45
N SER A 285 -17.54 -1.23 -17.35
CA SER A 285 -17.42 0.17 -16.90
C SER A 285 -18.03 1.10 -17.95
N ASN A 286 -18.70 2.18 -17.53
CA ASN A 286 -19.14 3.24 -18.44
C ASN A 286 -18.01 4.27 -18.62
N ILE A 287 -17.05 3.93 -19.47
CA ILE A 287 -15.90 4.80 -19.71
C ILE A 287 -16.31 6.13 -20.34
N ALA A 288 -17.34 6.16 -21.18
CA ALA A 288 -17.82 7.40 -21.80
C ALA A 288 -18.34 8.41 -20.77
N ASP A 289 -19.14 7.95 -19.81
CA ASP A 289 -19.65 8.78 -18.71
C ASP A 289 -18.53 9.22 -17.75
N LEU A 290 -17.60 8.31 -17.43
CA LEU A 290 -16.41 8.63 -16.65
C LEU A 290 -15.58 9.74 -17.32
N GLN A 291 -15.29 9.60 -18.62
CA GLN A 291 -14.53 10.59 -19.39
C GLN A 291 -15.24 11.95 -19.41
N THR A 292 -16.55 11.95 -19.66
CA THR A 292 -17.36 13.16 -19.68
C THR A 292 -17.30 13.88 -18.32
N THR A 293 -17.54 13.14 -17.24
CA THR A 293 -17.53 13.69 -15.88
C THR A 293 -16.15 14.21 -15.48
N LEU A 294 -15.09 13.44 -15.77
CA LEU A 294 -13.72 13.81 -15.43
C LEU A 294 -13.29 15.10 -16.14
N LYS A 295 -13.50 15.18 -17.45
CA LYS A 295 -13.12 16.37 -18.25
C LYS A 295 -13.85 17.62 -17.79
N GLN A 296 -15.15 17.52 -17.48
CA GLN A 296 -15.94 18.62 -16.95
C GLN A 296 -15.43 19.17 -15.61
N GLN A 297 -14.77 18.34 -14.80
CA GLN A 297 -14.25 18.72 -13.48
C GLN A 297 -12.75 19.06 -13.48
N ALA A 298 -12.03 18.79 -14.57
CA ALA A 298 -10.57 18.84 -14.62
C ALA A 298 -10.01 20.23 -14.25
N GLU A 299 -10.58 21.31 -14.79
CA GLU A 299 -10.14 22.68 -14.49
C GLU A 299 -10.32 23.06 -13.01
N ASP A 300 -11.49 22.75 -12.44
CA ASP A 300 -11.79 23.03 -11.03
C ASP A 300 -10.88 22.22 -10.09
N LEU A 301 -10.66 20.94 -10.39
CA LEU A 301 -9.73 20.08 -9.68
C LEU A 301 -8.29 20.62 -9.72
N ARG A 302 -7.81 20.99 -10.91
CA ARG A 302 -6.49 21.60 -11.11
C ARG A 302 -6.32 22.88 -10.32
N THR A 303 -7.33 23.76 -10.33
CA THR A 303 -7.34 25.01 -9.55
C THR A 303 -7.23 24.73 -8.05
N LYS A 304 -8.00 23.78 -7.52
CA LYS A 304 -7.95 23.38 -6.09
C LYS A 304 -6.59 22.84 -5.69
N VAL A 305 -5.94 22.04 -6.55
CA VAL A 305 -4.57 21.57 -6.32
C VAL A 305 -3.58 22.73 -6.32
N GLY A 306 -3.69 23.64 -7.31
CA GLY A 306 -2.85 24.84 -7.36
C GLY A 306 -2.97 25.67 -6.09
N MET A 307 -4.19 25.88 -5.58
CA MET A 307 -4.44 26.57 -4.31
C MET A 307 -3.78 25.85 -3.13
N LEU A 308 -3.88 24.52 -3.04
CA LEU A 308 -3.28 23.73 -1.97
C LEU A 308 -1.79 23.97 -1.79
N PHE A 309 -1.06 24.19 -2.90
CA PHE A 309 0.39 24.39 -2.89
C PHE A 309 0.84 25.85 -3.00
N SER A 310 -0.10 26.78 -3.18
CA SER A 310 0.19 28.21 -3.36
C SER A 310 -0.29 29.08 -2.20
N PHE A 311 -0.64 28.46 -1.06
CA PHE A 311 -1.00 29.22 0.14
C PHE A 311 0.17 30.09 0.59
N PRO A 312 -0.04 31.41 0.80
CA PRO A 312 0.98 32.27 1.37
C PRO A 312 1.34 31.78 2.78
N ASP A 313 2.63 31.75 3.11
CA ASP A 313 3.08 31.49 4.48
C ASP A 313 2.37 32.46 5.45
N GLY A 314 1.59 31.91 6.39
CA GLY A 314 0.90 32.68 7.43
C GLY A 314 -0.56 33.09 7.15
N GLY A 315 -1.17 32.66 6.04
CA GLY A 315 -2.60 32.83 5.82
C GLY A 315 -3.44 31.80 6.59
N GLU A 316 -4.40 32.24 7.42
CA GLU A 316 -5.38 31.34 8.03
C GLU A 316 -6.28 30.73 6.94
N SER A 317 -6.30 29.40 6.86
CA SER A 317 -7.12 28.65 5.90
C SER A 317 -8.62 28.63 6.24
N SER A 318 -9.03 29.17 7.39
CA SER A 318 -10.41 29.16 7.88
C SER A 318 -11.25 30.38 7.51
N ILE A 319 -10.68 31.38 6.83
CA ILE A 319 -11.36 32.66 6.55
C ILE A 319 -11.80 32.85 5.09
N MET A 320 -11.74 31.80 4.25
CA MET A 320 -12.17 31.81 2.86
C MET A 320 -13.00 30.57 2.53
#